data_AF-A0A9E5WT52-F1
#
_entry.id   AF-A0A9E5WT52-F1
#
_cell.length_a   1.000
_cell.length_b   1.000
_cell.length_c   1.000
_cell.angle_alpha   90.00
_cell.angle_beta   90.00
_cell.angle_gamma   90.00
#
_symmetry.space_group_name_H-M   'P 1'
#
loop_
_entity.id
_entity.type
_entity.pdbx_description
1 polymer ?
#
loop_
_entity_poly.entity_id
_entity_poly.type
_entity_poly.pdbx_seq_one_letter_code
_entity_poly.pdbx_strand_id
1 'polypeptide(L)'
;MRRCPACGQRLAEWDEHSGQTSRAPRAPAPDDHRRYVRIARFKWAAEAGFFEHELAERLDVPTRILEHSNFDAMAGCWFTWYSLCVPEENAEHAQAVLRELIAEHEEDETDWQSEAEPSNVYSAAWPSHHQEVWDPVEQHQGLAAETEPESRSTLIPILLTLAAGAAVLWVTRVWPHQQPQAVGPGRGPEPATERFWQELSRWPEPWTQTRRDGRGVRQLEVDPVHQRILLREDADGDGTFEREVTVVEP
;
A
#
# COMPACT_ATOMS: atom_id res chain seq x y z
N MET A 1 -14.60 -42.26 18.76
CA MET A 1 -13.88 -40.97 18.72
C MET A 1 -12.68 -41.10 17.79
N ARG A 2 -12.64 -40.39 16.67
CA ARG A 2 -11.54 -40.47 15.70
C ARG A 2 -10.43 -39.51 16.13
N ARG A 3 -9.18 -39.98 16.12
CA ARG A 3 -7.98 -39.15 16.37
C ARG A 3 -7.20 -39.03 15.06
N CYS A 4 -6.56 -37.88 14.83
CA CYS A 4 -5.70 -37.70 13.67
C CYS A 4 -4.51 -38.68 13.73
N PRO A 5 -4.25 -39.49 12.69
CA PRO A 5 -3.13 -40.45 12.70
C PRO A 5 -1.75 -39.77 12.65
N ALA A 6 -1.66 -38.50 12.26
CA ALA A 6 -0.40 -37.75 12.21
C ALA A 6 -0.02 -37.09 13.54
N CYS A 7 -0.99 -36.58 14.31
CA CYS A 7 -0.70 -35.77 15.51
C CYS A 7 -1.42 -36.22 16.79
N GLY A 8 -2.32 -37.20 16.73
CA GLY A 8 -2.99 -37.77 17.91
C GLY A 8 -4.02 -36.87 18.61
N GLN A 9 -4.22 -35.63 18.14
CA GLN A 9 -5.24 -34.73 18.66
C GLN A 9 -6.65 -35.26 18.37
N ARG A 10 -7.55 -35.00 19.31
CA ARG A 10 -8.98 -35.28 19.16
C ARG A 10 -9.54 -34.26 18.16
N LEU A 11 -10.09 -34.75 17.05
CA LEU A 11 -10.90 -33.91 16.17
C LEU A 11 -12.13 -33.52 17.00
N ALA A 12 -12.21 -32.25 17.39
CA ALA A 12 -13.47 -31.69 17.87
C ALA A 12 -14.51 -31.91 16.76
N GLU A 13 -15.75 -32.24 17.15
CA GLU A 13 -16.90 -32.29 16.23
C GLU A 13 -16.92 -30.97 15.45
N TRP A 14 -16.47 -31.01 14.21
CA TRP A 14 -16.68 -29.93 13.27
C TRP A 14 -18.11 -30.08 12.80
N ASP A 15 -18.97 -29.17 13.25
CA ASP A 15 -20.37 -29.07 12.85
C ASP A 15 -20.49 -29.13 11.31
N GLU A 16 -21.25 -30.12 10.83
CA GLU A 16 -21.58 -30.35 9.41
C GLU A 16 -22.51 -29.28 8.81
N HIS A 17 -22.49 -28.03 9.28
CA HIS A 17 -23.50 -27.02 8.90
C HIS A 17 -22.99 -25.76 8.20
N SER A 18 -21.70 -25.63 7.87
CA SER A 18 -21.23 -24.57 6.98
C SER A 18 -21.07 -25.07 5.54
N GLY A 19 -22.17 -25.15 4.80
CA GLY A 19 -22.22 -25.32 3.34
C GLY A 19 -21.63 -24.16 2.53
N GLN A 20 -20.74 -23.36 3.12
CA GLN A 20 -19.88 -22.42 2.45
C GLN A 20 -18.45 -22.90 2.67
N THR A 21 -17.99 -23.76 1.77
CA THR A 21 -16.56 -24.01 1.62
C THR A 21 -15.93 -22.71 1.15
N SER A 22 -15.48 -21.86 2.08
CA SER A 22 -14.33 -21.00 1.82
C SER A 22 -13.28 -21.93 1.24
N ARG A 23 -13.07 -21.87 -0.08
CA ARG A 23 -11.98 -22.59 -0.74
C ARG A 23 -10.71 -22.08 -0.08
N ALA A 24 -10.20 -22.85 0.88
CA ALA A 24 -8.88 -22.62 1.40
C ALA A 24 -7.93 -22.51 0.18
N PRO A 25 -7.05 -21.50 0.14
CA PRO A 25 -6.10 -21.37 -0.96
C PRO A 25 -5.40 -22.71 -1.13
N ARG A 26 -5.59 -23.31 -2.31
CA ARG A 26 -5.09 -24.65 -2.64
C ARG A 26 -3.59 -24.58 -2.40
N ALA A 27 -3.10 -25.35 -1.41
CA ALA A 27 -1.67 -25.39 -1.13
C ALA A 27 -0.92 -25.64 -2.45
N PRO A 28 0.15 -24.87 -2.73
CA PRO A 28 0.83 -24.95 -4.02
C PRO A 28 1.26 -26.41 -4.26
N ALA A 29 0.91 -26.93 -5.44
CA ALA A 29 1.30 -28.28 -5.82
C ALA A 29 2.83 -28.41 -5.75
N PRO A 30 3.37 -29.53 -5.24
CA PRO A 30 4.80 -29.70 -5.06
C PRO A 30 5.52 -29.68 -6.42
N ASP A 31 6.52 -28.79 -6.52
CA ASP A 31 7.51 -28.67 -7.60
C ASP A 31 6.99 -28.49 -9.03
N ASP A 32 6.27 -27.40 -9.28
CA ASP A 32 6.24 -26.82 -10.62
C ASP A 32 7.50 -25.96 -10.82
N HIS A 33 8.56 -26.54 -11.37
CA HIS A 33 9.83 -25.87 -11.66
C HIS A 33 9.75 -24.84 -12.80
N ARG A 34 8.56 -24.58 -13.34
CA ARG A 34 8.36 -23.57 -14.37
C ARG A 34 8.71 -22.20 -13.83
N ARG A 35 9.40 -21.42 -14.66
CA ARG A 35 9.70 -20.02 -14.38
C ARG A 35 8.45 -19.21 -14.68
N TYR A 36 7.91 -18.55 -13.65
CA TYR A 36 6.80 -17.63 -13.80
C TYR A 36 7.31 -16.23 -14.08
N VAL A 37 6.69 -15.54 -15.04
CA VAL A 37 6.97 -14.14 -15.36
C VAL A 37 5.72 -13.30 -15.16
N ARG A 38 5.91 -12.06 -14.70
CA ARG A 38 4.81 -11.09 -14.52
C ARG A 38 4.40 -10.52 -15.86
N ILE A 39 3.10 -10.53 -16.14
CA ILE A 39 2.51 -9.97 -17.38
C ILE A 39 1.66 -8.73 -17.15
N ALA A 40 1.12 -8.53 -15.93
CA ALA A 40 0.34 -7.35 -15.58
C ALA A 40 0.42 -7.02 -14.08
N ARG A 41 0.00 -5.79 -13.75
CA ARG A 41 -0.08 -5.26 -12.39
C ARG A 41 -1.46 -4.64 -12.18
N PHE A 42 -2.07 -4.95 -11.03
CA PHE A 42 -3.38 -4.48 -10.63
C PHE A 42 -3.31 -3.79 -9.26
N LYS A 43 -4.17 -2.80 -9.08
CA LYS A 43 -4.29 -2.09 -7.80
C LYS A 43 -5.11 -2.89 -6.79
N TRP A 44 -6.10 -3.65 -7.27
CA TRP A 44 -7.07 -4.34 -6.44
C TRP A 44 -6.99 -5.85 -6.60
N ALA A 45 -7.21 -6.58 -5.49
CA ALA A 45 -7.22 -8.05 -5.51
C ALA A 45 -8.36 -8.60 -6.37
N ALA A 46 -9.53 -7.96 -6.33
CA ALA A 46 -10.71 -8.39 -7.08
C ALA A 46 -10.48 -8.33 -8.60
N GLU A 47 -9.91 -7.22 -9.07
CA GLU A 47 -9.56 -7.03 -10.49
C GLU A 47 -8.49 -8.05 -10.93
N ALA A 48 -7.44 -8.25 -10.12
CA ALA A 48 -6.44 -9.27 -10.40
C ALA A 48 -7.06 -10.68 -10.49
N GLY A 49 -7.99 -11.01 -9.58
CA GLY A 49 -8.71 -12.28 -9.56
C GLY A 49 -9.63 -12.47 -10.76
N PHE A 50 -10.30 -11.40 -11.20
CA PHE A 50 -11.13 -11.42 -12.39
C PHE A 50 -10.31 -11.78 -13.63
N PHE A 51 -9.24 -11.02 -13.91
CA PHE A 51 -8.40 -11.28 -15.08
C PHE A 51 -7.62 -12.60 -14.97
N GLU A 52 -7.26 -13.04 -13.76
CA GLU A 52 -6.65 -14.35 -13.55
C GLU A 52 -7.59 -15.49 -13.97
N HIS A 53 -8.86 -15.38 -13.61
CA HIS A 53 -9.88 -16.36 -13.95
C HIS A 53 -10.15 -16.43 -15.46
N GLU A 54 -10.44 -15.28 -16.08
CA GLU A 54 -10.71 -15.17 -17.52
C GLU A 54 -9.51 -15.65 -18.36
N LEU A 55 -8.30 -15.29 -17.96
CA LEU A 55 -7.09 -15.70 -18.68
C LEU A 55 -6.83 -17.20 -18.55
N ALA A 56 -7.06 -17.77 -17.36
CA ALA A 56 -6.93 -19.21 -17.15
C ALA A 56 -7.95 -20.00 -17.98
N GLU A 57 -9.19 -19.49 -18.10
CA GLU A 57 -10.24 -20.12 -18.91
C GLU A 57 -9.93 -20.07 -20.41
N ARG A 58 -9.47 -18.92 -20.94
CA ARG A 58 -9.17 -18.78 -22.38
C ARG A 58 -7.94 -19.56 -22.83
N LEU A 59 -6.92 -19.69 -21.99
CA LEU A 59 -5.62 -20.25 -22.38
C LEU A 59 -5.39 -21.68 -21.91
N ASP A 60 -6.13 -22.17 -20.92
CA ASP A 60 -5.87 -23.44 -20.24
C ASP A 60 -4.41 -23.53 -19.71
N VAL A 61 -3.90 -22.40 -19.20
CA VAL A 61 -2.54 -22.26 -18.66
C VAL A 61 -2.62 -21.91 -17.17
N PRO A 62 -1.74 -22.48 -16.32
CA PRO A 62 -1.72 -22.15 -14.90
C PRO A 62 -1.29 -20.69 -14.67
N THR A 63 -2.17 -19.87 -14.14
CA THR A 63 -1.93 -18.48 -13.74
C THR A 63 -1.64 -18.40 -12.23
N ARG A 64 -1.01 -17.30 -11.79
CA ARG A 64 -0.78 -17.00 -10.36
C ARG A 64 -0.90 -15.51 -10.10
N ILE A 65 -1.45 -15.14 -8.95
CA ILE A 65 -1.41 -13.77 -8.43
C ILE A 65 -0.40 -13.70 -7.29
N LEU A 66 0.50 -12.72 -7.35
CA LEU A 66 1.43 -12.40 -6.27
C LEU A 66 1.02 -11.06 -5.64
N GLU A 67 0.82 -11.06 -4.33
CA GLU A 67 0.62 -9.85 -3.55
C GLU A 67 1.98 -9.22 -3.22
N HIS A 68 2.08 -7.92 -3.42
CA HIS A 68 3.25 -7.12 -3.05
C HIS A 68 2.82 -5.99 -2.14
N SER A 69 3.48 -5.86 -1.00
CA SER A 69 3.31 -4.73 -0.09
C SER A 69 4.64 -3.99 0.04
N ASN A 70 4.60 -2.67 -0.08
CA ASN A 70 5.76 -1.82 0.14
C ASN A 70 5.38 -0.60 0.98
N PHE A 71 6.34 -0.15 1.78
CA PHE A 71 6.19 1.04 2.61
C PHE A 71 6.90 2.21 1.93
N ASP A 72 6.13 3.24 1.56
CA ASP A 72 6.68 4.49 1.08
C ASP A 72 6.97 5.40 2.29
N ALA A 73 8.25 5.54 2.63
CA ALA A 73 8.68 6.38 3.73
C ALA A 73 8.44 7.89 3.48
N MET A 74 8.45 8.32 2.21
CA MET A 74 8.20 9.72 1.84
C MET A 74 6.73 10.08 1.96
N ALA A 75 5.85 9.16 1.56
CA ALA A 75 4.40 9.32 1.69
C ALA A 75 3.87 8.90 3.07
N GLY A 76 4.68 8.19 3.87
CA GLY A 76 4.29 7.67 5.18
C GLY A 76 3.16 6.64 5.12
N CYS A 77 3.04 5.89 4.02
CA CYS A 77 1.93 4.96 3.81
C CYS A 77 2.39 3.59 3.27
N TRP A 78 1.58 2.57 3.55
CA TRP A 78 1.72 1.27 2.90
C TRP A 78 0.89 1.28 1.62
N PHE A 79 1.46 0.73 0.55
CA PHE A 79 0.71 0.43 -0.66
C PHE A 79 0.86 -1.04 -1.02
N THR A 80 -0.26 -1.62 -1.44
CA THR A 80 -0.37 -3.01 -1.85
C THR A 80 -0.77 -3.04 -3.31
N TRP A 81 -0.14 -3.92 -4.09
CA TRP A 81 -0.52 -4.19 -5.47
C TRP A 81 -0.38 -5.67 -5.77
N TYR A 82 -1.01 -6.10 -6.85
CA TYR A 82 -1.10 -7.50 -7.23
C TYR A 82 -0.46 -7.68 -8.61
N SER A 83 0.38 -8.70 -8.76
CA SER A 83 1.02 -9.05 -10.03
C SER A 83 0.40 -10.33 -10.56
N LEU A 84 -0.10 -10.30 -11.80
CA LEU A 84 -0.53 -11.50 -12.51
C LEU A 84 0.67 -12.11 -13.25
N CYS A 85 0.90 -13.39 -12.99
CA CYS A 85 2.04 -14.15 -13.49
C CYS A 85 1.58 -15.40 -14.24
N VAL A 86 2.33 -15.77 -15.28
CA VAL A 86 2.14 -16.98 -16.10
C VAL A 86 3.50 -17.65 -16.34
N PRO A 87 3.55 -18.93 -16.75
CA PRO A 87 4.78 -19.57 -17.20
C PRO A 87 5.44 -18.77 -18.34
N GLU A 88 6.76 -18.67 -18.31
CA GLU A 88 7.57 -17.91 -19.26
C GLU A 88 7.28 -18.32 -20.71
N GLU A 89 7.04 -19.61 -20.95
CA GLU A 89 6.70 -20.15 -22.28
C GLU A 89 5.37 -19.65 -22.86
N ASN A 90 4.47 -19.11 -22.02
CA ASN A 90 3.15 -18.63 -22.41
C ASN A 90 3.03 -17.09 -22.35
N ALA A 91 4.08 -16.39 -21.94
CA ALA A 91 4.00 -14.97 -21.57
C ALA A 91 3.52 -14.06 -22.71
N GLU A 92 4.06 -14.22 -23.92
CA GLU A 92 3.69 -13.38 -25.08
C GLU A 92 2.22 -13.59 -25.48
N HIS A 93 1.78 -14.85 -25.56
CA HIS A 93 0.40 -15.19 -25.92
C HIS A 93 -0.59 -14.71 -24.84
N ALA A 94 -0.23 -14.88 -23.57
CA ALA A 94 -1.02 -14.42 -22.43
C ALA A 94 -1.17 -12.89 -22.40
N GLN A 95 -0.11 -12.15 -22.73
CA GLN A 95 -0.19 -10.69 -22.85
C GLN A 95 -1.13 -10.25 -23.98
N ALA A 96 -1.12 -10.95 -25.12
CA ALA A 96 -2.03 -10.63 -26.22
C ALA A 96 -3.50 -10.84 -25.84
N VAL A 97 -3.84 -12.00 -25.27
CA VAL A 97 -5.20 -12.30 -24.82
C VAL A 97 -5.65 -11.37 -23.69
N LEU A 98 -4.75 -11.02 -22.77
CA LEU A 98 -5.06 -10.08 -21.70
C LEU A 98 -5.40 -8.67 -22.23
N ARG A 99 -4.73 -8.21 -23.29
CA ARG A 99 -5.07 -6.91 -23.93
C ARG A 99 -6.43 -6.94 -24.58
N GLU A 100 -6.78 -8.05 -25.25
CA GLU A 100 -8.12 -8.24 -25.83
C GLU A 100 -9.19 -8.24 -24.74
N LEU A 101 -8.96 -8.98 -23.64
CA LEU A 101 -9.85 -8.99 -22.47
C LEU A 101 -10.08 -7.60 -21.87
N ILE A 102 -9.00 -6.80 -21.72
CA ILE A 102 -9.12 -5.43 -21.20
C ILE A 102 -9.94 -4.56 -22.16
N ALA A 103 -9.66 -4.63 -23.46
CA ALA A 103 -10.39 -3.86 -24.46
C ALA A 103 -11.89 -4.20 -24.49
N GLU A 104 -12.24 -5.49 -24.37
CA GLU A 104 -13.65 -5.94 -24.27
C GLU A 104 -14.37 -5.33 -23.06
N HIS A 105 -13.68 -5.17 -21.92
CA HIS A 105 -14.30 -4.68 -20.68
C HIS A 105 -14.38 -3.15 -20.58
N GLU A 106 -13.45 -2.42 -21.21
CA GLU A 106 -13.52 -0.96 -21.29
C GLU A 106 -14.77 -0.48 -22.07
N GLU A 107 -15.18 -1.24 -23.09
CA GLU A 107 -16.40 -0.96 -23.85
C GLU A 107 -17.66 -1.13 -22.99
N ASP A 108 -17.70 -2.15 -22.12
CA ASP A 108 -18.84 -2.44 -21.26
C ASP A 108 -18.97 -1.45 -20.07
N GLU A 109 -17.86 -0.97 -19.49
CA GLU A 109 -17.93 0.03 -18.40
C GLU A 109 -18.44 1.39 -18.87
N THR A 110 -18.27 1.71 -20.15
CA THR A 110 -18.68 3.00 -20.73
C THR A 110 -20.21 3.18 -20.69
N ASP A 111 -20.99 2.09 -20.71
CA ASP A 111 -22.46 2.17 -20.71
C ASP A 111 -23.03 2.38 -19.29
N TRP A 112 -22.37 1.85 -18.26
CA TRP A 112 -22.84 1.89 -16.85
C TRP A 112 -22.44 3.14 -16.07
N GLN A 113 -21.42 3.89 -16.50
CA GLN A 113 -21.01 5.14 -15.85
C GLN A 113 -21.88 6.36 -16.24
N SER A 114 -22.86 6.18 -17.14
CA SER A 114 -23.65 7.30 -17.68
C SER A 114 -24.80 7.80 -16.78
N GLU A 115 -25.19 7.08 -15.72
CA GLU A 115 -26.41 7.46 -14.93
C GLU A 115 -26.27 7.54 -13.40
N ALA A 116 -25.09 7.34 -12.80
CA ALA A 116 -24.97 7.44 -11.34
C ALA A 116 -23.59 7.91 -10.84
N GLU A 117 -23.41 9.23 -10.69
CA GLU A 117 -22.35 9.76 -9.82
C GLU A 117 -22.94 10.24 -8.48
N PRO A 118 -22.60 9.58 -7.35
CA PRO A 118 -22.40 10.26 -6.09
C PRO A 118 -20.91 10.55 -5.89
N SER A 119 -20.62 11.82 -5.61
CA SER A 119 -19.29 12.39 -5.42
C SER A 119 -18.45 11.67 -4.36
N ASN A 120 -17.31 11.11 -4.77
CA ASN A 120 -16.30 10.59 -3.84
C ASN A 120 -15.12 11.57 -3.72
N VAL A 121 -15.05 12.25 -2.57
CA VAL A 121 -14.13 13.35 -2.23
C VAL A 121 -12.70 12.88 -1.87
N TYR A 122 -12.33 11.63 -2.15
CA TYR A 122 -11.01 11.08 -1.83
C TYR A 122 -10.02 10.99 -3.02
N SER A 123 -10.21 11.81 -4.06
CA SER A 123 -9.40 11.76 -5.30
C SER A 123 -8.48 12.97 -5.49
N ALA A 124 -7.71 13.33 -4.45
CA ALA A 124 -6.75 14.43 -4.55
C ALA A 124 -5.46 14.17 -3.76
N ALA A 125 -4.82 13.01 -3.95
CA ALA A 125 -3.41 12.76 -3.60
C ALA A 125 -2.84 11.43 -4.14
N TRP A 126 -3.55 10.74 -5.02
CA TRP A 126 -3.03 9.57 -5.72
C TRP A 126 -3.09 9.86 -7.22
N PRO A 127 -2.09 9.46 -8.02
CA PRO A 127 -2.20 9.55 -9.47
C PRO A 127 -3.41 8.71 -9.90
N SER A 128 -4.46 9.39 -10.35
CA SER A 128 -5.72 8.82 -10.77
C SER A 128 -5.50 7.98 -12.04
N HIS A 129 -6.04 6.76 -12.03
CA HIS A 129 -6.36 5.92 -13.20
C HIS A 129 -5.47 6.05 -14.45
N HIS A 130 -4.22 5.61 -14.33
CA HIS A 130 -3.54 4.95 -15.44
C HIS A 130 -3.17 3.55 -14.98
N GLN A 131 -3.82 2.54 -15.56
CA GLN A 131 -3.12 1.30 -15.82
C GLN A 131 -1.92 1.72 -16.69
N GLU A 132 -0.68 1.62 -16.19
CA GLU A 132 0.51 1.98 -16.98
C GLU A 132 0.68 0.95 -18.11
N VAL A 133 -0.02 1.16 -19.22
CA VAL A 133 0.53 0.99 -20.56
C VAL A 133 1.04 2.37 -20.97
N TRP A 134 2.34 2.51 -21.19
CA TRP A 134 3.00 3.82 -21.38
C TRP A 134 2.49 4.60 -22.62
N ASP A 135 1.98 5.84 -22.45
CA ASP A 135 2.14 7.08 -23.30
C ASP A 135 1.24 8.30 -22.82
N PRO A 136 1.42 9.59 -23.26
CA PRO A 136 1.20 10.81 -22.43
C PRO A 136 -0.05 11.73 -22.65
N VAL A 137 -0.63 12.18 -21.50
CA VAL A 137 -1.22 13.48 -21.02
C VAL A 137 -2.20 14.34 -21.85
N GLU A 138 -3.34 14.71 -21.24
CA GLU A 138 -3.97 16.06 -21.29
C GLU A 138 -5.00 16.36 -20.15
N GLN A 139 -5.32 17.65 -19.93
CA GLN A 139 -5.85 18.34 -18.71
C GLN A 139 -7.39 18.53 -18.61
N HIS A 140 -7.91 18.92 -17.41
CA HIS A 140 -8.96 19.94 -17.07
C HIS A 140 -9.63 19.61 -15.69
N GLN A 141 -9.68 20.42 -14.60
CA GLN A 141 -10.31 21.70 -14.18
C GLN A 141 -11.84 21.74 -13.88
N GLY A 142 -12.24 21.89 -12.59
CA GLY A 142 -13.26 22.89 -12.16
C GLY A 142 -14.48 22.52 -11.25
N LEU A 143 -14.44 23.03 -10.01
CA LEU A 143 -15.53 23.66 -9.19
C LEU A 143 -16.56 22.86 -8.35
N ALA A 144 -17.09 23.56 -7.33
CA ALA A 144 -17.47 23.12 -5.98
C ALA A 144 -18.97 23.19 -5.64
N ALA A 145 -19.42 22.53 -4.56
CA ALA A 145 -20.47 23.00 -3.62
C ALA A 145 -20.61 22.10 -2.37
N GLU A 146 -21.00 22.73 -1.26
CA GLU A 146 -20.98 22.28 0.14
C GLU A 146 -22.22 21.46 0.55
N THR A 147 -22.09 20.57 1.53
CA THR A 147 -23.17 20.26 2.51
C THR A 147 -22.63 19.49 3.73
N GLU A 148 -22.96 19.99 4.93
CA GLU A 148 -22.63 19.38 6.24
C GLU A 148 -23.58 18.21 6.59
N PRO A 149 -23.11 17.23 7.39
CA PRO A 149 -23.93 16.87 8.55
C PRO A 149 -23.16 16.55 9.85
N GLU A 150 -23.90 16.71 10.94
CA GLU A 150 -23.55 16.57 12.34
C GLU A 150 -22.99 15.18 12.73
N SER A 151 -21.79 15.14 13.32
CA SER A 151 -21.31 14.02 14.16
C SER A 151 -20.14 14.48 15.04
N ARG A 152 -20.44 15.08 16.20
CA ARG A 152 -19.45 15.69 17.10
C ARG A 152 -18.79 14.70 18.07
N SER A 153 -18.27 13.57 17.58
CA SER A 153 -17.37 12.70 18.38
C SER A 153 -16.39 11.84 17.58
N THR A 154 -16.57 11.65 16.27
CA THR A 154 -15.68 10.82 15.43
C THR A 154 -14.68 11.65 14.62
N LEU A 155 -14.81 12.98 14.63
CA LEU A 155 -14.04 13.88 13.77
C LEU A 155 -12.60 14.11 14.25
N ILE A 156 -12.31 14.04 15.56
CA ILE A 156 -10.97 14.33 16.09
C ILE A 156 -9.87 13.47 15.43
N PRO A 157 -10.00 12.13 15.32
CA PRO A 157 -8.98 11.33 14.65
C PRO A 157 -8.85 11.61 13.16
N ILE A 158 -9.94 11.92 12.47
CA ILE A 158 -9.93 12.27 11.04
C ILE A 158 -9.29 13.64 10.84
N LEU A 159 -9.64 14.62 11.67
CA LEU A 159 -9.06 15.96 11.68
C LEU A 159 -7.58 15.95 12.05
N LEU A 160 -7.12 15.07 12.95
CA LEU A 160 -5.70 14.89 13.25
C LEU A 160 -4.94 14.26 12.10
N THR A 161 -5.54 13.28 11.42
CA THR A 161 -4.93 12.65 10.24
C THR A 161 -4.88 13.63 9.07
N LEU A 162 -5.93 14.44 8.89
CA LEU A 162 -5.97 15.55 7.95
C LEU A 162 -4.99 16.65 8.34
N ALA A 163 -4.80 16.95 9.62
CA ALA A 163 -3.84 17.95 10.09
C ALA A 163 -2.40 17.47 9.93
N ALA A 164 -2.12 16.19 10.18
CA ALA A 164 -0.81 15.58 9.90
C ALA A 164 -0.53 15.54 8.40
N GLY A 165 -1.51 15.13 7.59
CA GLY A 165 -1.43 15.18 6.13
C GLY A 165 -1.28 16.60 5.59
N ALA A 166 -1.99 17.57 6.16
CA ALA A 166 -1.88 18.98 5.82
C ALA A 166 -0.55 19.58 6.27
N ALA A 167 0.01 19.15 7.41
CA ALA A 167 1.35 19.54 7.85
C ALA A 167 2.42 18.98 6.91
N VAL A 168 2.31 17.72 6.47
CA VAL A 168 3.19 17.12 5.47
C VAL A 168 3.06 17.83 4.13
N LEU A 169 1.83 18.10 3.66
CA LEU A 169 1.57 18.88 2.44
C LEU A 169 2.05 20.33 2.55
N TRP A 170 1.94 20.95 3.72
CA TRP A 170 2.43 22.30 3.95
C TRP A 170 3.95 22.33 4.01
N VAL A 171 4.60 21.32 4.62
CA VAL A 171 6.06 21.15 4.56
C VAL A 171 6.50 20.95 3.11
N THR A 172 5.82 20.13 2.30
CA THR A 172 6.21 19.95 0.88
C THR A 172 5.87 21.15 -0.01
N ARG A 173 4.91 22.00 0.38
CA ARG A 173 4.47 23.18 -0.39
C ARG A 173 5.17 24.48 0.02
N VAL A 174 5.46 24.67 1.30
CA VAL A 174 6.16 25.83 1.87
C VAL A 174 7.66 25.63 1.93
N TRP A 175 8.13 24.41 1.66
CA TRP A 175 9.41 24.21 1.00
C TRP A 175 9.16 24.31 -0.50
N PRO A 176 9.12 25.52 -1.09
CA PRO A 176 9.10 25.60 -2.54
C PRO A 176 10.28 24.79 -3.03
N HIS A 177 10.07 24.07 -4.13
CA HIS A 177 11.12 23.69 -5.02
C HIS A 177 11.99 24.93 -5.30
N GLN A 178 13.01 25.15 -4.47
CA GLN A 178 14.29 25.56 -5.00
C GLN A 178 14.70 24.39 -5.88
N GLN A 179 14.21 24.41 -7.12
CA GLN A 179 15.03 23.91 -8.21
C GLN A 179 16.41 24.46 -7.92
N PRO A 180 17.44 23.62 -7.77
CA PRO A 180 18.79 24.14 -7.68
C PRO A 180 18.99 24.96 -8.95
N GLN A 181 18.91 26.29 -8.83
CA GLN A 181 19.56 27.17 -9.79
C GLN A 181 20.97 26.61 -9.87
N ALA A 182 21.41 26.27 -11.08
CA ALA A 182 22.74 25.75 -11.32
C ALA A 182 23.76 26.62 -10.58
N VAL A 183 24.15 26.18 -9.39
CA VAL A 183 25.13 26.86 -8.56
C VAL A 183 26.40 26.72 -9.36
N GLY A 184 26.92 27.86 -9.82
CA GLY A 184 28.22 27.91 -10.47
C GLY A 184 29.26 27.16 -9.62
N PRO A 185 30.33 26.65 -10.24
CA PRO A 185 31.31 25.80 -9.57
C PRO A 185 31.94 26.56 -8.40
N GLY A 186 31.51 26.28 -7.16
CA GLY A 186 32.01 27.06 -6.02
C GLY A 186 31.53 26.67 -4.63
N ARG A 187 30.36 26.05 -4.45
CA ARG A 187 29.95 25.47 -3.17
C ARG A 187 29.20 24.18 -3.43
N GLY A 188 29.78 23.05 -2.99
CA GLY A 188 29.09 21.77 -3.02
C GLY A 188 27.76 21.87 -2.28
N PRO A 189 26.70 21.21 -2.76
CA PRO A 189 25.45 21.14 -2.01
C PRO A 189 25.76 20.49 -0.67
N GLU A 190 25.46 21.20 0.41
CA GLU A 190 25.35 20.58 1.73
C GLU A 190 24.32 19.45 1.55
N PRO A 191 24.69 18.17 1.77
CA PRO A 191 23.83 17.06 1.43
C PRO A 191 22.51 17.21 2.21
N ALA A 192 21.38 17.08 1.53
CA ALA A 192 20.06 17.22 2.15
C ALA A 192 19.90 16.39 3.44
N THR A 193 20.64 15.29 3.52
CA THR A 193 20.83 14.42 4.68
C THR A 193 21.33 15.17 5.92
N GLU A 194 22.34 16.03 5.79
CA GLU A 194 22.95 16.74 6.93
C GLU A 194 21.97 17.77 7.51
N ARG A 195 21.22 18.45 6.63
CA ARG A 195 20.14 19.36 7.06
C ARG A 195 18.99 18.62 7.73
N PHE A 196 18.62 17.43 7.25
CA PHE A 196 17.62 16.58 7.88
C PHE A 196 18.02 16.17 9.29
N TRP A 197 19.26 15.68 9.48
CA TRP A 197 19.79 15.35 10.80
C TRP A 197 19.87 16.57 11.71
N GLN A 198 20.28 17.72 11.18
CA GLN A 198 20.39 18.96 11.94
C GLN A 198 19.03 19.47 12.45
N GLU A 199 17.95 19.26 11.69
CA GLU A 199 16.58 19.55 12.15
C GLU A 199 16.09 18.53 13.18
N LEU A 200 16.30 17.23 12.95
CA LEU A 200 15.95 16.19 13.94
C LEU A 200 16.68 16.39 15.28
N SER A 201 17.94 16.84 15.23
CA SER A 201 18.77 17.11 16.41
C SER A 201 18.25 18.28 17.26
N ARG A 202 17.34 19.11 16.73
CA ARG A 202 16.78 20.24 17.49
C ARG A 202 15.74 19.82 18.51
N TRP A 203 15.24 18.59 18.46
CA TRP A 203 14.33 18.06 19.48
C TRP A 203 15.13 17.48 20.65
N PRO A 204 15.09 18.12 21.84
CA PRO A 204 15.88 17.69 23.00
C PRO A 204 15.26 16.49 23.73
N GLU A 205 14.00 16.14 23.44
CA GLU A 205 13.26 15.08 24.12
C GLU A 205 12.84 13.99 23.12
N PRO A 206 12.83 12.71 23.54
CA PRO A 206 12.29 11.64 22.72
C PRO A 206 10.85 11.93 22.32
N TRP A 207 10.55 11.79 21.04
CA TRP A 207 9.19 11.94 20.56
C TRP A 207 8.36 10.74 20.99
N THR A 208 7.30 10.96 21.75
CA THR A 208 6.42 9.90 22.24
C THR A 208 5.04 9.98 21.58
N GLN A 209 4.55 8.87 21.06
CA GLN A 209 3.20 8.70 20.55
C GLN A 209 2.45 7.68 21.40
N THR A 210 1.44 8.15 22.12
CA THR A 210 0.47 7.30 22.82
C THR A 210 -0.57 6.77 21.84
N ARG A 211 -0.90 5.48 21.92
CA ARG A 211 -1.98 4.90 21.11
C ARG A 211 -3.36 5.40 21.57
N ARG A 212 -4.37 5.32 20.69
CA ARG A 212 -5.72 5.87 20.93
C ARG A 212 -6.47 5.20 22.09
N ASP A 213 -6.18 3.94 22.34
CA ASP A 213 -6.72 3.17 23.46
C ASP A 213 -6.02 3.48 24.79
N GLY A 214 -5.00 4.35 24.77
CA GLY A 214 -4.15 4.66 25.92
C GLY A 214 -3.26 3.50 26.35
N ARG A 215 -3.25 2.39 25.58
CA ARG A 215 -2.44 1.21 25.86
C ARG A 215 -1.30 1.17 24.86
N GLY A 216 -0.10 1.34 25.38
CA GLY A 216 1.12 1.31 24.60
C GLY A 216 1.61 2.69 24.14
N VAL A 217 2.93 2.79 24.07
CA VAL A 217 3.69 4.00 23.77
C VAL A 217 4.73 3.64 22.71
N ARG A 218 4.77 4.43 21.63
CA ARG A 218 5.90 4.44 20.70
C ARG A 218 6.80 5.59 21.04
N GLN A 219 8.09 5.34 21.15
CA GLN A 219 9.09 6.35 21.43
C GLN A 219 10.14 6.36 20.32
N LEU A 220 10.35 7.53 19.73
CA LEU A 220 11.40 7.78 18.76
C LEU A 220 12.48 8.62 19.45
N GLU A 221 13.67 8.05 19.58
CA GLU A 221 14.85 8.73 20.08
C GLU A 221 15.84 8.93 18.94
N VAL A 222 16.30 10.16 18.75
CA VAL A 222 17.31 10.51 17.75
C VAL A 222 18.61 10.71 18.49
N ASP A 223 19.63 9.95 18.12
CA ASP A 223 20.99 10.15 18.62
C ASP A 223 21.82 10.80 17.50
N PRO A 224 21.98 12.13 17.54
CA PRO A 224 22.62 12.86 16.47
C PRO A 224 24.15 12.69 16.46
N VAL A 225 24.74 12.25 17.58
CA VAL A 225 26.19 12.01 17.69
C VAL A 225 26.56 10.76 16.89
N HIS A 226 25.73 9.73 16.97
CA HIS A 226 25.94 8.46 16.28
C HIS A 226 25.12 8.32 14.99
N GLN A 227 24.40 9.37 14.58
CA GLN A 227 23.51 9.38 13.41
C GLN A 227 22.59 8.15 13.36
N ARG A 228 21.98 7.82 14.51
CA ARG A 228 21.07 6.67 14.63
C ARG A 228 19.70 7.11 15.10
N ILE A 229 18.69 6.41 14.59
CA ILE A 229 17.30 6.56 15.03
C ILE A 229 16.93 5.29 15.78
N LEU A 230 16.50 5.44 17.02
CA LEU A 230 16.02 4.36 17.87
C LEU A 230 14.49 4.47 17.99
N LEU A 231 13.79 3.47 17.48
CA LEU A 231 12.35 3.33 17.64
C LEU A 231 12.07 2.24 18.67
N ARG A 232 11.45 2.61 19.78
CA ARG A 232 11.00 1.70 20.83
C ARG A 232 9.46 1.65 20.86
N GLU A 233 8.90 0.48 21.11
CA GLU A 233 7.47 0.26 21.23
C GLU A 233 7.19 -0.55 22.50
N ASP A 234 6.36 0.03 23.36
CA ASP A 234 5.68 -0.56 24.51
C ASP A 234 4.27 -0.90 24.01
N ALA A 235 3.94 -2.17 23.84
CA ALA A 235 2.73 -2.62 23.18
C ALA A 235 1.52 -2.64 24.12
N ASP A 236 1.74 -2.88 25.41
CA ASP A 236 0.68 -3.06 26.41
C ASP A 236 0.50 -1.86 27.37
N GLY A 237 1.46 -0.93 27.39
CA GLY A 237 1.45 0.29 28.18
C GLY A 237 1.97 0.10 29.61
N ASP A 238 2.72 -0.95 29.88
CA ASP A 238 3.27 -1.22 31.23
C ASP A 238 4.56 -0.42 31.55
N GLY A 239 5.07 0.33 30.57
CA GLY A 239 6.31 1.11 30.66
C GLY A 239 7.57 0.35 30.24
N THR A 240 7.44 -0.90 29.81
CA THR A 240 8.51 -1.74 29.28
C THR A 240 8.44 -1.77 27.75
N PHE A 241 9.51 -1.36 27.08
CA PHE A 241 9.58 -1.48 25.63
C PHE A 241 9.92 -2.92 25.23
N GLU A 242 8.99 -3.64 24.61
CA GLU A 242 9.21 -5.02 24.17
C GLU A 242 9.84 -5.10 22.78
N ARG A 243 9.75 -4.01 22.01
CA ARG A 243 10.33 -3.93 20.67
C ARG A 243 11.25 -2.72 20.55
N GLU A 244 12.43 -2.98 20.00
CA GLU A 244 13.44 -1.97 19.69
C GLU A 244 13.92 -2.17 18.25
N VAL A 245 13.94 -1.08 17.48
CA VAL A 245 14.46 -1.04 16.11
C VAL A 245 15.46 0.09 16.03
N THR A 246 16.70 -0.25 15.68
CA THR A 246 17.75 0.74 15.41
C THR A 246 17.93 0.88 13.91
N VAL A 247 17.80 2.10 13.40
CA VAL A 247 18.13 2.46 12.02
C VAL A 247 19.44 3.24 12.05
N VAL A 248 20.45 2.69 11.37
CA VAL A 248 21.75 3.32 11.17
C VAL A 248 21.87 3.64 9.69
N GLU A 249 22.31 4.86 9.36
CA GLU A 249 22.63 5.20 7.98
C GLU A 249 23.85 4.37 7.52
N PRO A 250 23.80 3.70 6.35
CA PRO A 250 24.86 2.81 5.87
C PRO A 250 26.14 3.54 5.46
#